data_AF-A0A6U2RK66-F1
#
_entry.id   AF-A0A6U2RK66-F1
#
_cell.length_a   1.000
_cell.length_b   1.000
_cell.length_c   1.000
_cell.angle_alpha   90.00
_cell.angle_beta   90.00
_cell.angle_gamma   90.00
#
_symmetry.space_group_name_H-M   'P 1'
#
loop_
_entity.id
_entity.type
_entity.pdbx_description
1 polymer ?
#
loop_
_entity_poly.entity_id
_entity_poly.type
_entity_poly.pdbx_seq_one_letter_code
_entity_poly.pdbx_strand_id
1 'polypeptide(L)'
;MISAQVIKGIEEKLEEGDDEVAGMDVQAEFQRRLSVHGETPHALENLYFGYMLMLSAVDVAKSRILSDCAADRIHSDEAALLQTILSSPLLENPSVKVAYQKLHDHAVKDEYSKSALWEARMRTRDLMRIMNCVQCNKCRLHGKISVLGVSTALQVLLGRTGEGGDPTRIHRVELAALLTTVAKFSNAIEFCARMSK
;
A
#
# COMPACT_ATOMS: atom_id res chain seq x y z
N MET A 1 -15.84 0.58 -22.37
CA MET A 1 -14.79 0.36 -23.39
C MET A 1 -14.02 1.66 -23.51
N ILE A 2 -12.70 1.64 -23.29
CA ILE A 2 -11.85 2.82 -23.46
C ILE A 2 -11.62 2.99 -24.97
N SER A 3 -11.81 4.19 -25.51
CA SER A 3 -11.64 4.46 -26.94
C SER A 3 -10.19 4.19 -27.37
N ALA A 4 -10.01 3.68 -28.59
CA ALA A 4 -8.68 3.45 -29.17
C ALA A 4 -7.82 4.73 -29.19
N GLN A 5 -8.45 5.92 -29.30
CA GLN A 5 -7.76 7.21 -29.18
C GLN A 5 -7.21 7.46 -27.77
N VAL A 6 -7.89 6.99 -26.73
CA VAL A 6 -7.44 7.14 -25.35
C VAL A 6 -6.29 6.18 -25.05
N ILE A 7 -6.33 4.97 -25.61
CA ILE A 7 -5.22 4.00 -25.51
C ILE A 7 -3.97 4.55 -26.19
N LYS A 8 -4.12 5.05 -27.43
CA LYS A 8 -3.02 5.64 -28.19
C LYS A 8 -2.41 6.86 -27.49
N GLY A 9 -3.23 7.76 -26.96
CA GLY A 9 -2.74 8.92 -26.19
C GLY A 9 -2.12 8.56 -24.83
N ILE A 10 -2.35 7.35 -24.31
CA ILE A 10 -1.65 6.83 -23.12
C ILE A 10 -0.30 6.23 -23.53
N GLU A 11 -0.25 5.48 -24.63
CA GLU A 11 0.99 4.90 -25.19
C GLU A 11 1.97 6.00 -25.62
N GLU A 12 1.51 7.02 -26.35
CA GLU A 12 2.32 8.17 -26.77
C GLU A 12 2.92 8.91 -25.55
N LYS A 13 2.16 9.08 -24.46
CA LYS A 13 2.66 9.71 -23.23
C LYS A 13 3.59 8.82 -22.39
N LEU A 14 3.48 7.51 -22.53
CA LEU A 14 4.40 6.57 -21.90
C LEU A 14 5.74 6.52 -22.64
N GLU A 15 5.72 6.70 -23.97
CA GLU A 15 6.91 6.74 -24.83
C GLU A 15 7.65 8.09 -24.76
N GLU A 16 6.92 9.21 -24.72
CA GLU A 16 7.53 10.55 -24.63
C GLU A 16 8.17 10.80 -23.25
N GLY A 17 7.68 10.13 -22.20
CA GLY A 17 8.00 10.49 -20.82
C GLY A 17 7.36 11.83 -20.43
N ASP A 18 6.94 11.98 -19.17
CA ASP A 18 6.49 13.29 -18.69
C ASP A 18 7.71 14.24 -18.62
N ASP A 19 8.03 14.95 -19.70
CA ASP A 19 9.01 16.05 -19.74
C ASP A 19 8.59 17.28 -18.89
N GLU A 20 7.44 17.19 -18.19
CA GLU A 20 6.83 18.26 -17.38
C GLU A 20 7.48 18.50 -16.00
N VAL A 21 8.68 17.98 -15.72
CA VAL A 21 9.47 18.38 -14.53
C VAL A 21 10.59 19.36 -14.88
N ALA A 22 10.47 20.07 -16.00
CA ALA A 22 11.37 21.17 -16.32
C ALA A 22 11.12 22.37 -15.39
N GLY A 23 11.70 22.35 -14.19
CA GLY A 23 11.79 23.51 -13.30
C GLY A 23 11.47 23.29 -11.82
N MET A 24 11.05 22.09 -11.40
CA MET A 24 10.82 21.80 -9.98
C MET A 24 12.13 21.36 -9.31
N ASP A 25 12.62 22.17 -8.36
CA ASP A 25 13.71 21.75 -7.48
C ASP A 25 13.18 20.68 -6.50
N VAL A 26 13.41 19.42 -6.87
CA VAL A 26 12.97 18.25 -6.10
C VAL A 26 13.60 18.24 -4.71
N GLN A 27 14.83 18.74 -4.55
CA GLN A 27 15.49 18.84 -3.25
C GLN A 27 14.82 19.90 -2.39
N ALA A 28 14.56 21.09 -2.93
CA ALA A 28 13.85 22.14 -2.21
C ALA A 28 12.45 21.69 -1.77
N GLU A 29 11.68 21.02 -2.64
CA GLU A 29 10.34 20.52 -2.29
C GLU A 29 10.39 19.38 -1.27
N PHE A 30 11.40 18.50 -1.35
CA PHE A 30 11.63 17.49 -0.31
C PHE A 30 11.95 18.14 1.04
N GLN A 31 12.86 19.12 1.06
CA GLN A 31 13.21 19.85 2.28
C GLN A 31 12.01 20.56 2.89
N ARG A 32 11.20 21.22 2.07
CA ARG A 32 9.99 21.92 2.53
C ARG A 32 8.93 20.96 3.07
N ARG A 33 8.64 19.86 2.37
CA ARG A 33 7.50 19.01 2.69
C ARG A 33 7.83 17.89 3.67
N LEU A 34 8.89 17.14 3.42
CA LEU A 34 9.13 15.82 4.01
C LEU A 34 10.35 15.75 4.94
N SER A 35 11.18 16.79 5.00
CA SER A 35 12.31 16.81 5.93
C SER A 35 11.86 16.90 7.39
N VAL A 36 12.78 16.57 8.31
CA VAL A 36 12.58 16.69 9.76
C VAL A 36 12.25 18.12 10.20
N HIS A 37 12.66 19.12 9.41
CA HIS A 37 12.41 20.54 9.67
C HIS A 37 11.31 21.13 8.75
N GLY A 38 10.67 20.29 7.94
CA GLY A 38 9.65 20.69 6.98
C GLY A 38 8.24 20.74 7.58
N GLU A 39 7.25 20.81 6.69
CA GLU A 39 5.82 20.85 7.02
C GLU A 39 5.31 19.56 7.67
N THR A 40 5.96 18.42 7.39
CA THR A 40 5.60 17.12 7.95
C THR A 40 6.79 16.40 8.61
N PRO A 41 7.24 16.85 9.80
CA PRO A 41 8.44 16.34 10.47
C PRO A 41 8.48 14.82 10.69
N HIS A 42 7.31 14.21 10.91
CA HIS A 42 7.18 12.76 11.15
C HIS A 42 6.85 11.95 9.88
N ALA A 43 6.96 12.55 8.68
CA ALA A 43 6.59 11.87 7.44
C ALA A 43 7.38 10.57 7.23
N LEU A 44 8.69 10.58 7.50
CA LEU A 44 9.54 9.40 7.32
C LEU A 44 9.19 8.28 8.31
N GLU A 45 8.99 8.62 9.59
CA GLU A 45 8.58 7.65 10.63
C GLU A 45 7.22 7.03 10.28
N ASN A 46 6.26 7.86 9.88
CA ASN A 46 4.93 7.40 9.46
C ASN A 46 4.99 6.55 8.18
N LEU A 47 5.91 6.85 7.27
CA LEU A 47 6.14 6.06 6.06
C LEU A 47 6.67 4.66 6.41
N TYR A 48 7.66 4.56 7.30
CA TYR A 48 8.15 3.27 7.78
C TYR A 48 7.10 2.50 8.57
N PHE A 49 6.31 3.17 9.41
CA PHE A 49 5.17 2.55 10.10
C PHE A 49 4.17 1.97 9.10
N GLY A 50 3.78 2.75 8.09
CA GLY A 50 2.88 2.30 7.03
C GLY A 50 3.47 1.12 6.27
N TYR A 51 4.76 1.15 5.94
CA TYR A 51 5.42 0.04 5.25
C TYR A 51 5.42 -1.24 6.09
N MET A 52 5.74 -1.15 7.39
CA MET A 52 5.67 -2.28 8.32
C MET A 52 4.26 -2.87 8.44
N LEU A 53 3.23 -2.03 8.44
CA LEU A 53 1.83 -2.47 8.40
C LEU A 53 1.54 -3.27 7.13
N MET A 54 1.96 -2.77 5.97
CA MET A 54 1.73 -3.44 4.69
C MET A 54 2.51 -4.75 4.58
N LEU A 55 3.77 -4.80 5.02
CA LEU A 55 4.57 -6.03 5.06
C LEU A 55 3.94 -7.09 5.96
N SER A 56 3.45 -6.69 7.14
CA SER A 56 2.74 -7.59 8.06
C SER A 56 1.52 -8.22 7.39
N ALA A 57 0.74 -7.41 6.66
CA ALA A 57 -0.44 -7.92 5.95
C ALA A 57 -0.07 -8.89 4.81
N VAL A 58 1.04 -8.63 4.10
CA VAL A 58 1.54 -9.55 3.07
C VAL A 58 2.01 -10.87 3.67
N ASP A 59 2.70 -10.85 4.82
CA ASP A 59 3.12 -12.08 5.51
C ASP A 59 1.90 -12.95 5.89
N VAL A 60 0.85 -12.35 6.46
CA VAL A 60 -0.40 -13.07 6.78
C VAL A 60 -1.13 -13.57 5.53
N ALA A 61 -1.11 -12.82 4.42
CA ALA A 61 -1.74 -13.21 3.16
C ALA A 61 -0.88 -14.15 2.29
N LYS A 62 0.39 -14.41 2.67
CA LYS A 62 1.38 -15.13 1.85
C LYS A 62 0.88 -16.48 1.37
N SER A 63 0.31 -17.29 2.26
CA SER A 63 -0.21 -18.62 1.93
C SER A 63 -1.33 -18.58 0.87
N ARG A 64 -2.23 -17.60 0.99
CA ARG A 64 -3.30 -17.37 0.01
C ARG A 64 -2.75 -16.95 -1.35
N ILE A 65 -1.78 -16.04 -1.39
CA ILE A 65 -1.19 -15.56 -2.65
C ILE A 65 -0.44 -16.70 -3.35
N LEU A 66 0.34 -17.50 -2.61
CA LEU A 66 1.02 -18.67 -3.15
C LEU A 66 0.05 -19.74 -3.68
N SER A 67 -1.09 -19.94 -3.00
CA SER A 67 -2.16 -20.81 -3.50
C SER A 67 -2.78 -20.30 -4.80
N ASP A 68 -2.96 -18.99 -4.95
CA ASP A 68 -3.42 -18.37 -6.19
C ASP A 68 -2.39 -18.57 -7.34
N CYS A 69 -1.09 -18.50 -7.05
CA CYS A 69 -0.02 -18.81 -8.01
C CYS A 69 -0.05 -20.28 -8.43
N ALA A 70 -0.11 -21.21 -7.48
CA ALA A 70 -0.09 -22.65 -7.74
C ALA A 70 -1.33 -23.16 -8.48
N ALA A 71 -2.47 -22.47 -8.33
CA ALA A 71 -3.73 -22.81 -8.99
C ALA A 71 -3.91 -22.14 -10.37
N ASP A 72 -2.84 -21.61 -10.95
CA ASP A 72 -2.83 -20.95 -12.28
C ASP A 72 -3.86 -19.81 -12.40
N ARG A 73 -4.19 -19.16 -11.28
CA ARG A 73 -5.09 -18.00 -11.29
C ARG A 73 -4.32 -16.74 -11.69
N ILE A 74 -3.00 -16.72 -11.50
CA ILE A 74 -2.08 -15.62 -11.84
C ILE A 74 -1.24 -16.11 -13.02
N HIS A 75 -1.05 -15.27 -14.03
CA HIS A 75 -0.22 -15.60 -15.18
C HIS A 75 1.22 -15.97 -14.76
N SER A 76 1.85 -16.88 -15.51
CA SER A 76 3.06 -17.60 -15.08
C SER A 76 4.21 -16.67 -14.70
N ASP A 77 4.41 -15.61 -15.48
CA ASP A 77 5.53 -14.70 -15.32
C ASP A 77 5.36 -13.85 -14.04
N GLU A 78 4.16 -13.32 -13.82
CA GLU A 78 3.80 -12.58 -12.61
C GLU A 78 3.78 -13.48 -11.38
N ALA A 79 3.36 -14.74 -11.53
CA ALA A 79 3.38 -15.73 -10.45
C ALA A 79 4.81 -16.03 -9.99
N ALA A 80 5.77 -16.11 -10.92
CA ALA A 80 7.19 -16.29 -10.60
C ALA A 80 7.76 -15.07 -9.86
N LEU A 81 7.48 -13.86 -10.35
CA LEU A 81 7.90 -12.62 -9.68
C LEU A 81 7.33 -12.50 -8.26
N LEU A 82 6.04 -12.79 -8.08
CA LEU A 82 5.40 -12.78 -6.76
C LEU A 82 6.03 -13.81 -5.82
N GLN A 83 6.35 -15.00 -6.30
CA GLN A 83 7.04 -16.01 -5.49
C GLN A 83 8.42 -15.50 -5.02
N THR A 84 9.18 -14.85 -5.90
CA THR A 84 10.46 -14.24 -5.52
C THR A 84 10.27 -13.16 -4.44
N ILE A 85 9.29 -12.27 -4.60
CA ILE A 85 9.00 -11.22 -3.62
C ILE A 85 8.57 -11.82 -2.27
N LEU A 86 7.69 -12.82 -2.29
CA LEU A 86 7.17 -13.46 -1.08
C LEU A 86 8.23 -14.30 -0.35
N SER A 87 9.27 -14.74 -1.05
CA SER A 87 10.45 -15.40 -0.48
C SER A 87 11.55 -14.43 -0.04
N SER A 88 11.29 -13.12 -0.08
CA SER A 88 12.25 -12.11 0.38
C SER A 88 12.54 -12.29 1.88
N PRO A 89 13.82 -12.24 2.31
CA PRO A 89 14.20 -12.26 3.73
C PRO A 89 13.56 -11.14 4.55
N LEU A 90 13.14 -10.06 3.90
CA LEU A 90 12.45 -8.95 4.56
C LEU A 90 11.13 -9.39 5.21
N LEU A 91 10.35 -10.25 4.55
CA LEU A 91 9.08 -10.76 5.10
C LEU A 91 9.31 -11.78 6.22
N GLU A 92 10.46 -12.46 6.21
CA GLU A 92 10.84 -13.42 7.25
C GLU A 92 11.46 -12.75 8.48
N ASN A 93 11.70 -11.43 8.43
CA ASN A 93 12.29 -10.70 9.53
C ASN A 93 11.38 -10.76 10.78
N PRO A 94 11.91 -11.15 11.95
CA PRO A 94 11.13 -11.23 13.19
C PRO A 94 10.40 -9.93 13.56
N SER A 95 10.93 -8.78 13.14
CA SER A 95 10.34 -7.47 13.39
C SER A 95 8.97 -7.31 12.74
N VAL A 96 8.73 -7.94 11.57
CA VAL A 96 7.42 -7.94 10.90
C VAL A 96 6.40 -8.68 11.76
N LYS A 97 6.76 -9.86 12.26
CA LYS A 97 5.90 -10.65 13.17
C LYS A 97 5.63 -9.92 14.49
N VAL A 98 6.65 -9.29 15.07
CA VAL A 98 6.49 -8.50 16.30
C VAL A 98 5.59 -7.28 16.07
N ALA A 99 5.72 -6.59 14.94
CA ALA A 99 4.87 -5.45 14.61
C ALA A 99 3.40 -5.88 14.46
N TYR A 100 3.16 -6.98 13.76
CA TYR A 100 1.83 -7.59 13.67
C TYR A 100 1.26 -7.93 15.05
N GLN A 101 2.02 -8.63 15.89
CA GLN A 101 1.55 -9.04 17.22
C GLN A 101 1.19 -7.82 18.09
N LYS A 102 2.04 -6.78 18.10
CA LYS A 102 1.78 -5.54 18.85
C LYS A 102 0.52 -4.84 18.37
N LEU A 103 0.29 -4.81 17.05
CA LEU A 103 -0.91 -4.22 16.46
C LEU A 103 -2.17 -5.01 16.88
N HIS A 104 -2.10 -6.35 16.81
CA HIS A 104 -3.17 -7.22 17.23
C HIS A 104 -3.48 -7.06 18.73
N ASP A 105 -2.47 -7.13 19.59
CA ASP A 105 -2.61 -6.98 21.05
C ASP A 105 -3.25 -5.64 21.42
N HIS A 106 -2.90 -4.57 20.70
CA HIS A 106 -3.53 -3.28 20.87
C HIS A 106 -4.99 -3.31 20.42
N ALA A 107 -5.29 -3.87 19.25
CA ALA A 107 -6.63 -3.91 18.67
C ALA A 107 -7.65 -4.68 19.52
N VAL A 108 -7.21 -5.69 20.27
CA VAL A 108 -8.09 -6.54 21.11
C VAL A 108 -8.02 -6.19 22.61
N LYS A 109 -7.23 -5.18 22.99
CA LYS A 109 -6.94 -4.85 24.39
C LYS A 109 -8.19 -4.60 25.25
N ASP A 110 -9.14 -3.83 24.72
CA ASP A 110 -10.36 -3.42 25.40
C ASP A 110 -11.47 -3.08 24.38
N GLU A 111 -12.69 -2.88 24.87
CA GLU A 111 -13.85 -2.57 24.02
C GLU A 111 -13.67 -1.24 23.26
N TYR A 112 -12.96 -0.28 23.87
CA TYR A 112 -12.61 0.97 23.21
C TYR A 112 -11.71 0.73 21.99
N SER A 113 -10.69 -0.12 22.12
CA SER A 113 -9.76 -0.48 21.05
C SER A 113 -10.47 -1.20 19.91
N LYS A 114 -11.41 -2.10 20.23
CA LYS A 114 -12.27 -2.75 19.22
C LYS A 114 -13.15 -1.73 18.48
N SER A 115 -13.75 -0.78 19.21
CA SER A 115 -14.53 0.31 18.62
C SER A 115 -13.67 1.21 17.73
N ALA A 116 -12.47 1.58 18.18
CA ALA A 116 -11.53 2.40 17.43
C ALA A 116 -11.09 1.72 16.12
N LEU A 117 -10.86 0.40 16.16
CA LEU A 117 -10.59 -0.39 14.95
C LEU A 117 -11.77 -0.36 13.98
N TRP A 118 -13.00 -0.54 14.48
CA TRP A 118 -14.20 -0.45 13.66
C TRP A 118 -14.32 0.94 13.01
N GLU A 119 -14.09 2.00 13.76
CA GLU A 119 -14.06 3.36 13.24
C GLU A 119 -12.99 3.54 12.16
N ALA A 120 -11.76 3.08 12.40
CA ALA A 120 -10.67 3.16 11.43
C ALA A 120 -11.06 2.49 10.10
N ARG A 121 -11.66 1.29 10.17
CA ARG A 121 -12.18 0.58 8.99
C ARG A 121 -13.26 1.38 8.28
N MET A 122 -14.23 1.93 9.01
CA MET A 122 -15.29 2.75 8.41
C MET A 122 -14.74 4.01 7.74
N ARG A 123 -13.75 4.66 8.37
CA ARG A 123 -13.05 5.83 7.79
C ARG A 123 -12.33 5.48 6.49
N THR A 124 -11.82 4.26 6.29
CA THR A 124 -11.26 3.88 4.98
C THR A 124 -12.31 3.89 3.86
N ARG A 125 -13.57 3.55 4.16
CA ARG A 125 -14.68 3.61 3.19
C ARG A 125 -15.03 5.06 2.86
N ASP A 126 -14.96 5.95 3.85
CA ASP A 126 -15.18 7.38 3.64
C ASP A 126 -14.04 8.02 2.85
N LEU A 127 -12.79 7.64 3.12
CA LEU A 127 -11.63 8.05 2.31
C LEU A 127 -11.80 7.61 0.85
N MET A 128 -12.27 6.38 0.59
CA MET A 128 -12.58 5.93 -0.78
C MET A 128 -13.62 6.81 -1.46
N ARG A 129 -14.63 7.30 -0.73
CA ARG A 129 -15.64 8.23 -1.27
C ARG A 129 -15.02 9.60 -1.56
N ILE A 130 -14.19 10.13 -0.66
CA ILE A 130 -13.48 11.41 -0.85
C ILE A 130 -12.58 11.37 -2.08
N MET A 131 -11.95 10.22 -2.38
CA MET A 131 -11.13 10.08 -3.60
C MET A 131 -11.94 10.31 -4.89
N ASN A 132 -13.27 10.18 -4.88
CA ASN A 132 -14.09 10.52 -6.05
C ASN A 132 -14.12 12.03 -6.36
N CYS A 133 -13.83 12.87 -5.37
CA CYS A 133 -13.78 14.33 -5.51
C CYS A 133 -12.43 14.83 -6.04
N VAL A 134 -11.42 13.97 -6.15
CA VAL A 134 -10.09 14.34 -6.69
C VAL A 134 -10.19 14.50 -8.21
N GLN A 135 -9.92 15.71 -8.70
CA GLN A 135 -10.03 16.06 -10.13
C GLN A 135 -8.87 15.48 -10.97
N CYS A 136 -7.65 15.44 -10.41
CA CYS A 136 -6.49 14.85 -11.06
C CYS A 136 -6.69 13.33 -11.23
N ASN A 137 -6.77 12.85 -12.47
CA ASN A 137 -7.05 11.44 -12.77
C ASN A 137 -5.95 10.48 -12.26
N LYS A 138 -4.66 10.82 -12.47
CA LYS A 138 -3.52 10.05 -11.93
C LYS A 138 -3.61 9.99 -10.40
N CYS A 139 -3.81 11.14 -9.74
CA CYS A 139 -3.93 11.24 -8.29
C CYS A 139 -5.11 10.44 -7.73
N ARG A 140 -6.27 10.49 -8.40
CA ARG A 140 -7.47 9.72 -8.02
C ARG A 140 -7.23 8.22 -8.12
N LEU A 141 -6.60 7.75 -9.19
CA LEU A 141 -6.26 6.34 -9.38
C LEU A 141 -5.30 5.87 -8.28
N HIS A 142 -4.17 6.57 -8.11
CA HIS A 142 -3.17 6.20 -7.12
C HIS A 142 -3.69 6.33 -5.69
N GLY A 143 -4.50 7.34 -5.40
CA GLY A 143 -5.17 7.52 -4.11
C GLY A 143 -6.11 6.36 -3.78
N LYS A 144 -6.99 5.98 -4.71
CA LYS A 144 -7.89 4.83 -4.51
C LYS A 144 -7.15 3.52 -4.31
N ILE A 145 -6.09 3.26 -5.08
CA ILE A 145 -5.27 2.05 -4.91
C ILE A 145 -4.64 2.03 -3.52
N SER A 146 -4.07 3.15 -3.06
CA SER A 146 -3.41 3.21 -1.74
C SER A 146 -4.42 3.08 -0.59
N VAL A 147 -5.59 3.73 -0.69
CA VAL A 147 -6.66 3.58 0.32
C VAL A 147 -7.18 2.15 0.35
N LEU A 148 -7.41 1.53 -0.81
CA LEU A 148 -7.82 0.13 -0.88
C LEU A 148 -6.76 -0.79 -0.28
N GLY A 149 -5.48 -0.60 -0.62
CA GLY A 149 -4.39 -1.40 -0.06
C GLY A 149 -4.29 -1.31 1.46
N VAL A 150 -4.39 -0.11 2.04
CA VAL A 150 -4.41 0.06 3.50
C VAL A 150 -5.66 -0.58 4.12
N SER A 151 -6.83 -0.43 3.49
CA SER A 151 -8.08 -1.07 3.95
C SER A 151 -7.97 -2.60 3.93
N THR A 152 -7.39 -3.17 2.87
CA THR A 152 -7.10 -4.60 2.76
C THR A 152 -6.11 -5.06 3.81
N ALA A 153 -5.05 -4.29 4.08
CA ALA A 153 -4.09 -4.61 5.13
C ALA A 153 -4.78 -4.72 6.51
N LEU A 154 -5.61 -3.75 6.87
CA LEU A 154 -6.39 -3.80 8.12
C LEU A 154 -7.38 -4.98 8.13
N GLN A 155 -8.02 -5.27 6.99
CA GLN A 155 -8.95 -6.40 6.88
C GLN A 155 -8.25 -7.75 7.05
N VAL A 156 -7.05 -7.92 6.49
CA VAL A 156 -6.23 -9.14 6.60
C VAL A 156 -5.71 -9.30 8.02
N LEU A 157 -5.15 -8.24 8.60
CA LEU A 157 -4.48 -8.31 9.90
C LEU A 157 -5.47 -8.41 11.06
N LEU A 158 -6.58 -7.69 11.00
CA LEU A 158 -7.45 -7.49 12.18
C LEU A 158 -8.89 -7.98 11.97
N GLY A 159 -9.33 -8.14 10.73
CA GLY A 159 -10.70 -8.56 10.45
C GLY A 159 -11.75 -7.66 11.13
N ARG A 160 -12.97 -8.18 11.30
CA ARG A 160 -14.08 -7.39 11.87
C ARG A 160 -14.00 -7.23 13.39
N THR A 161 -13.39 -8.21 14.07
CA THR A 161 -13.39 -8.32 15.54
C THR A 161 -12.08 -7.91 16.18
N GLY A 162 -11.03 -7.64 15.38
CA GLY A 162 -9.66 -7.42 15.87
C GLY A 162 -8.84 -8.69 15.99
N GLU A 163 -9.49 -9.87 15.94
CA GLU A 163 -8.88 -11.19 16.19
C GLU A 163 -8.23 -11.81 14.93
N GLY A 164 -8.18 -11.06 13.83
CA GLY A 164 -7.62 -11.53 12.57
C GLY A 164 -8.64 -11.58 11.43
N GLY A 165 -8.13 -11.38 10.21
CA GLY A 165 -8.88 -11.57 8.98
C GLY A 165 -8.78 -12.99 8.44
N ASP A 166 -9.69 -13.35 7.54
CA ASP A 166 -9.58 -14.55 6.71
C ASP A 166 -9.06 -14.14 5.32
N PRO A 167 -7.78 -14.40 4.99
CA PRO A 167 -7.20 -14.06 3.69
C PRO A 167 -7.94 -14.73 2.51
N THR A 168 -8.66 -15.84 2.73
CA THR A 168 -9.41 -16.54 1.67
C THR A 168 -10.64 -15.76 1.20
N ARG A 169 -11.16 -14.85 2.04
CA ARG A 169 -12.30 -13.99 1.71
C ARG A 169 -11.90 -12.69 1.02
N ILE A 170 -10.61 -12.41 0.91
CA ILE A 170 -10.10 -11.22 0.23
C ILE A 170 -10.20 -11.42 -1.28
N HIS A 171 -10.74 -10.43 -1.97
CA HIS A 171 -10.86 -10.43 -3.42
C HIS A 171 -9.50 -10.18 -4.08
N ARG A 172 -9.34 -10.65 -5.32
CA ARG A 172 -8.06 -10.54 -6.06
C ARG A 172 -7.65 -9.08 -6.28
N VAL A 173 -8.62 -8.19 -6.51
CA VAL A 173 -8.39 -6.76 -6.66
C VAL A 173 -7.86 -6.12 -5.37
N GLU A 174 -8.30 -6.60 -4.20
CA GLU A 174 -7.84 -6.15 -2.90
C GLU A 174 -6.39 -6.61 -2.65
N LEU A 175 -6.07 -7.88 -2.96
CA LEU A 175 -4.70 -8.40 -2.89
C LEU A 175 -3.75 -7.65 -3.84
N ALA A 176 -4.21 -7.36 -5.07
CA ALA A 176 -3.44 -6.57 -6.02
C ALA A 176 -3.18 -5.15 -5.50
N ALA A 177 -4.20 -4.51 -4.89
CA ALA A 177 -4.04 -3.19 -4.29
C ALA A 177 -3.09 -3.19 -3.08
N LEU A 178 -3.13 -4.23 -2.24
CA LEU A 178 -2.18 -4.45 -1.14
C LEU A 178 -0.74 -4.50 -1.66
N LEU A 179 -0.44 -5.38 -2.61
CA LEU A 179 0.89 -5.54 -3.20
C LEU A 179 1.36 -4.28 -3.93
N THR A 180 0.47 -3.64 -4.70
CA THR A 180 0.79 -2.37 -5.38
C THR A 180 1.12 -1.28 -4.37
N THR A 181 0.43 -1.25 -3.23
CA THR A 181 0.69 -0.27 -2.19
C THR A 181 2.02 -0.54 -1.50
N VAL A 182 2.39 -1.81 -1.23
CA VAL A 182 3.73 -2.18 -0.74
C VAL A 182 4.82 -1.62 -1.67
N ALA A 183 4.66 -1.78 -2.99
CA ALA A 183 5.61 -1.23 -3.97
C ALA A 183 5.72 0.31 -3.88
N LYS A 184 4.59 1.02 -3.72
CA LYS A 184 4.61 2.49 -3.52
C LYS A 184 5.36 2.91 -2.26
N PHE A 185 5.14 2.23 -1.14
CA PHE A 185 5.87 2.50 0.10
C PHE A 185 7.36 2.21 -0.05
N SER A 186 7.71 1.09 -0.69
CA SER A 186 9.11 0.73 -0.98
C SER A 186 9.81 1.83 -1.80
N ASN A 187 9.21 2.27 -2.89
CA ASN A 187 9.75 3.32 -3.75
C ASN A 187 9.85 4.66 -3.01
N ALA A 188 8.87 4.98 -2.16
CA ALA A 188 8.91 6.20 -1.36
C ALA A 188 10.03 6.17 -0.31
N ILE A 189 10.29 5.03 0.32
CA ILE A 189 11.39 4.86 1.27
C ILE A 189 12.73 5.02 0.57
N GLU A 190 12.91 4.35 -0.58
CA GLU A 190 14.13 4.50 -1.39
C GLU A 190 14.36 5.95 -1.82
N PHE A 191 13.29 6.63 -2.26
CA PHE A 191 13.34 8.05 -2.60
C PHE A 191 13.78 8.91 -1.42
N CYS A 192 13.13 8.77 -0.25
CA CYS A 192 13.50 9.54 0.94
C CYS A 192 14.95 9.26 1.37
N ALA A 193 15.39 7.99 1.34
CA ALA A 193 16.75 7.61 1.69
C ALA A 193 17.81 8.24 0.77
N ARG A 194 17.49 8.45 -0.52
CA ARG A 194 18.36 9.16 -1.45
C ARG A 194 18.39 10.66 -1.20
N MET A 195 17.25 11.27 -0.86
CA MET A 195 17.11 12.71 -0.64
C MET A 195 17.64 13.19 0.72
N SER A 196 17.76 12.29 1.70
CA SER A 196 18.33 12.55 3.02
C SER A 196 19.87 12.46 3.08
N LYS A 197 20.54 12.09 1.98
CA LYS A 197 22.00 12.14 1.84
C LYS A 197 22.44 13.51 1.33
#